data_AF-A0A6P7U457-F1
#
_entry.id   AF-A0A6P7U457-F1
#
_cell.length_a   1.000
_cell.length_b   1.000
_cell.length_c   1.000
_cell.angle_alpha   90.00
_cell.angle_beta   90.00
_cell.angle_gamma   90.00
#
_symmetry.space_group_name_H-M   'P 1'
#
loop_
_entity.id
_entity.type
_entity.pdbx_description
1 polymer ?
#
loop_
_entity_poly.entity_id
_entity_poly.type
_entity_poly.pdbx_seq_one_letter_code
_entity_poly.pdbx_strand_id
1 'polypeptide(L)'
;MNNNKKIEDPSNKRPMNRTMDDDVIIEGTASSSPVTPVMSNPGTPRSELDIHGNHGTPPPAIANRGPQLPQMSQHPQTKYTQLLAVIEDMGKDIRPTYSGSKSSAERLKRGIVHARILVRECLMECERSART
;
A
#
# COMPACT_ATOMS: atom_id res chain seq x y z
N MET A 1 -60.24 -8.77 -39.63
CA MET A 1 -59.33 -9.84 -39.16
C MET A 1 -58.02 -9.21 -38.70
N ASN A 2 -57.80 -9.19 -37.37
CA ASN A 2 -56.59 -8.72 -36.72
C ASN A 2 -55.44 -9.73 -36.91
N ASN A 3 -54.28 -9.27 -37.38
CA ASN A 3 -53.06 -10.08 -37.42
C ASN A 3 -51.89 -9.32 -36.76
N ASN A 4 -51.98 -9.06 -35.45
CA ASN A 4 -50.81 -8.64 -34.67
C ASN A 4 -50.01 -9.87 -34.24
N LYS A 5 -49.03 -10.25 -35.05
CA LYS A 5 -48.04 -11.27 -34.72
C LYS A 5 -47.06 -10.67 -33.71
N LYS A 6 -47.19 -11.07 -32.45
CA LYS A 6 -46.25 -10.76 -31.35
C LYS A 6 -44.87 -11.28 -31.76
N ILE A 7 -43.98 -10.38 -32.16
CA ILE A 7 -42.56 -10.69 -32.39
C ILE A 7 -41.94 -10.80 -31.00
N GLU A 8 -41.72 -12.01 -30.52
CA GLU A 8 -40.93 -12.27 -29.32
C GLU A 8 -39.45 -12.13 -29.67
N ASP A 9 -38.80 -11.10 -29.13
CA ASP A 9 -37.34 -10.95 -29.18
C ASP A 9 -36.68 -12.11 -28.42
N PRO A 10 -35.86 -12.96 -29.07
CA PRO A 10 -35.19 -14.08 -28.40
C PRO A 10 -33.96 -13.65 -27.57
N SER A 11 -33.71 -12.34 -27.42
CA SER A 11 -32.49 -11.84 -26.80
C SER A 11 -32.50 -11.81 -25.26
N ASN A 12 -33.61 -12.20 -24.61
CA ASN A 12 -33.72 -12.18 -23.15
C ASN A 12 -33.66 -13.58 -22.50
N LYS A 13 -32.57 -14.32 -22.76
CA LYS A 13 -32.22 -15.51 -21.97
C LYS A 13 -30.73 -15.54 -21.65
N ARG A 14 -30.36 -14.98 -20.49
CA ARG A 14 -29.23 -15.47 -19.70
C ARG A 14 -29.36 -14.98 -18.25
N PRO A 15 -29.73 -15.85 -17.28
CA PRO A 15 -29.39 -15.59 -15.89
C PRO A 15 -27.88 -15.85 -15.73
N MET A 16 -27.09 -14.82 -15.45
CA MET A 16 -25.73 -15.01 -14.93
C MET A 16 -25.84 -15.31 -13.43
N ASN A 17 -26.22 -16.54 -13.13
CA ASN A 17 -26.00 -17.13 -11.82
C ASN A 17 -24.52 -17.49 -11.73
N ARG A 18 -23.71 -16.64 -11.09
CA ARG A 18 -22.38 -17.05 -10.59
C ARG A 18 -22.46 -17.11 -9.07
N THR A 19 -22.88 -18.25 -8.56
CA THR A 19 -22.43 -18.72 -7.26
C THR A 19 -20.92 -18.92 -7.39
N MET A 20 -20.12 -18.22 -6.59
CA MET A 20 -18.75 -18.64 -6.32
C MET A 20 -18.85 -19.39 -5.00
N ASP A 21 -18.83 -20.71 -5.11
CA ASP A 21 -18.83 -21.62 -3.97
C ASP A 21 -17.55 -21.40 -3.13
N ASP A 22 -17.74 -21.33 -1.82
CA ASP A 22 -16.68 -21.30 -0.81
C ASP A 22 -15.97 -22.67 -0.76
N ASP A 23 -14.77 -22.77 -1.33
CA ASP A 23 -13.85 -23.89 -1.09
C ASP A 23 -12.65 -23.44 -0.25
N VAL A 24 -12.85 -23.45 1.07
CA VAL A 24 -11.78 -23.64 2.05
C VAL A 24 -11.39 -25.12 1.99
N ILE A 25 -10.27 -25.45 1.34
CA ILE A 25 -9.57 -26.72 1.57
C ILE A 25 -8.28 -26.42 2.35
N ILE A 26 -8.32 -26.82 3.61
CA ILE A 26 -7.20 -27.00 4.53
C ILE A 26 -6.82 -28.50 4.49
N GLU A 27 -5.53 -28.80 4.70
CA GLU A 27 -4.83 -30.12 4.77
C GLU A 27 -4.03 -30.49 3.51
N GLY A 28 -2.79 -31.00 3.58
CA GLY A 28 -1.96 -31.38 4.71
C GLY A 28 -0.56 -31.85 4.25
N THR A 29 0.44 -31.52 5.07
CA THR A 29 1.68 -32.26 5.46
C THR A 29 2.48 -33.15 4.46
N ALA A 30 3.78 -32.84 4.29
CA ALA A 30 4.98 -33.71 4.46
C ALA A 30 6.22 -33.06 3.81
N SER A 31 7.11 -32.38 4.56
CA SER A 31 8.37 -32.87 5.17
C SER A 31 9.61 -32.93 4.25
N SER A 32 10.54 -31.98 4.41
CA SER A 32 11.98 -32.26 4.57
C SER A 32 12.75 -31.01 5.03
N SER A 33 13.58 -31.16 6.06
CA SER A 33 14.23 -30.09 6.84
C SER A 33 15.61 -29.66 6.25
N PRO A 34 16.46 -28.86 6.96
CA PRO A 34 16.96 -27.58 6.47
C PRO A 34 18.44 -27.62 6.01
N VAL A 35 18.82 -26.74 5.08
CA VAL A 35 20.24 -26.39 4.85
C VAL A 35 20.48 -24.94 5.25
N THR A 36 21.20 -24.75 6.36
CA THR A 36 21.83 -23.48 6.70
C THR A 36 23.22 -23.43 6.08
N PRO A 37 23.58 -22.34 5.39
CA PRO A 37 24.98 -21.92 5.34
C PRO A 37 25.20 -20.70 6.24
N VAL A 38 26.21 -20.86 7.09
CA VAL A 38 26.75 -19.91 8.07
C VAL A 38 27.39 -18.67 7.40
N MET A 39 27.21 -17.51 8.05
CA MET A 39 27.78 -16.19 7.76
C MET A 39 29.32 -16.17 7.58
N SER A 40 29.82 -15.25 6.74
CA SER A 40 30.99 -14.39 7.03
C SER A 40 31.18 -13.25 6.01
N ASN A 41 30.79 -12.02 6.40
CA ASN A 41 31.61 -10.78 6.47
C ASN A 41 32.28 -10.18 5.19
N PRO A 42 32.88 -8.96 5.24
CA PRO A 42 32.24 -7.70 4.83
C PRO A 42 33.05 -6.94 3.74
N GLY A 43 32.44 -5.91 3.17
CA GLY A 43 33.08 -4.73 2.58
C GLY A 43 34.38 -4.89 1.77
N THR A 44 34.26 -4.91 0.44
CA THR A 44 35.21 -4.22 -0.45
C THR A 44 34.44 -3.69 -1.67
N PRO A 45 34.49 -2.39 -2.00
CA PRO A 45 34.09 -1.98 -3.33
C PRO A 45 35.11 -2.56 -4.31
N ARG A 46 34.62 -3.36 -5.26
CA ARG A 46 35.40 -3.86 -6.40
C ARG A 46 35.86 -2.64 -7.20
N SER A 47 37.13 -2.26 -7.07
CA SER A 47 37.78 -1.35 -8.01
C SER A 47 37.97 -2.09 -9.33
N GLU A 48 37.05 -1.90 -10.27
CA GLU A 48 37.28 -2.29 -11.67
C GLU A 48 38.34 -1.34 -12.25
N LEU A 49 39.53 -1.89 -12.50
CA LEU A 49 40.51 -1.27 -13.38
C LEU A 49 39.97 -1.35 -14.80
N ASP A 50 39.30 -0.30 -15.27
CA ASP A 50 39.13 -0.04 -16.69
C ASP A 50 40.27 0.88 -17.16
N ILE A 51 41.28 0.27 -17.79
CA ILE A 51 42.31 0.95 -18.55
C ILE A 51 41.68 1.34 -19.87
N HIS A 52 41.16 2.57 -20.05
CA HIS A 52 41.09 3.26 -21.36
C HIS A 52 40.77 4.76 -21.17
N GLY A 53 41.77 5.61 -21.41
CA GLY A 53 41.60 6.92 -22.06
C GLY A 53 40.79 8.03 -21.36
N ASN A 54 41.53 8.97 -20.76
CA ASN A 54 41.35 10.41 -21.02
C ASN A 54 40.15 11.17 -20.41
N HIS A 55 39.96 11.22 -19.09
CA HIS A 55 39.16 12.29 -18.46
C HIS A 55 39.74 12.71 -17.11
N GLY A 56 40.04 14.00 -16.97
CA GLY A 56 40.70 14.60 -15.81
C GLY A 56 39.98 14.30 -14.49
N THR A 57 40.78 13.94 -13.50
CA THR A 57 40.39 13.82 -12.10
C THR A 57 39.82 15.15 -11.58
N PRO A 58 38.53 15.22 -11.19
CA PRO A 58 38.12 16.27 -10.26
C PRO A 58 38.73 15.94 -8.88
N PRO A 59 39.34 16.91 -8.17
CA PRO A 59 39.77 16.71 -6.80
C PRO A 59 38.56 16.41 -5.89
N PRO A 60 38.73 15.69 -4.76
CA PRO A 60 37.68 15.55 -3.77
C PRO A 60 37.43 16.91 -3.14
N ALA A 61 36.44 17.63 -3.67
CA ALA A 61 35.95 18.84 -3.04
C ALA A 61 35.31 18.43 -1.71
N ILE A 62 35.96 18.83 -0.62
CA ILE A 62 35.33 19.02 0.69
C ILE A 62 34.25 20.10 0.48
N ALA A 63 33.08 19.68 0.00
CA ALA A 63 31.98 20.56 -0.33
C ALA A 63 30.87 20.34 0.69
N ASN A 64 30.86 21.24 1.67
CA ASN A 64 29.65 21.85 2.17
C ASN A 64 28.67 20.91 2.90
N ARG A 65 28.83 20.81 4.23
CA ARG A 65 27.69 20.59 5.12
C ARG A 65 26.73 21.76 4.92
N GLY A 66 25.78 21.62 3.99
CA GLY A 66 24.62 22.49 3.92
C GLY A 66 23.90 22.46 5.27
N PRO A 67 23.22 23.55 5.68
CA PRO A 67 22.43 23.55 6.90
C PRO A 67 21.42 22.42 6.79
N GLN A 68 21.57 21.39 7.62
CA GLN A 68 20.54 20.37 7.75
C GLN A 68 19.33 21.09 8.30
N LEU A 69 18.32 21.23 7.43
CA LEU A 69 16.99 21.69 7.80
C LEU A 69 16.58 20.96 9.08
N PRO A 70 16.06 21.68 10.10
CA PRO A 70 15.64 21.04 11.33
C PRO A 70 14.67 19.93 10.96
N GLN A 71 14.99 18.69 11.36
CA GLN A 71 14.09 17.54 11.29
C GLN A 71 12.73 18.03 11.75
N MET A 72 11.78 18.07 10.82
CA MET A 72 10.43 18.53 11.05
C MET A 72 9.95 17.79 12.28
N SER A 73 9.71 18.57 13.33
CA SER A 73 9.44 18.09 14.66
C SER A 73 8.42 16.96 14.55
N GLN A 74 8.74 15.79 15.08
CA GLN A 74 7.74 14.77 15.36
C GLN A 74 6.82 15.40 16.41
N HIS A 75 5.89 16.24 15.96
CA HIS A 75 4.82 16.71 16.79
C HIS A 75 4.17 15.46 17.36
N PRO A 76 3.94 15.40 18.68
CA PRO A 76 3.18 14.29 19.24
C PRO A 76 1.91 14.19 18.41
N GLN A 77 1.82 13.09 17.65
CA GLN A 77 0.77 12.91 16.67
C GLN A 77 -0.51 12.68 17.47
N THR A 78 -1.24 13.76 17.73
CA THR A 78 -2.57 13.70 18.36
C THR A 78 -3.46 12.77 17.53
N LYS A 79 -4.52 12.20 18.11
CA LYS A 79 -5.42 11.31 17.35
C LYS A 79 -5.97 12.00 16.11
N TYR A 80 -6.22 13.30 16.19
CA TYR A 80 -6.61 14.12 15.05
C TYR A 80 -5.53 14.20 13.96
N THR A 81 -4.28 14.47 14.32
CA THR A 81 -3.18 14.53 13.33
C THR A 81 -2.95 13.18 12.66
N GLN A 82 -3.03 12.08 13.41
CA GLN A 82 -2.98 10.72 12.85
C GLN A 82 -4.14 10.47 11.87
N LEU A 83 -5.34 10.96 12.18
CA LEU A 83 -6.52 10.80 11.32
C LEU A 83 -6.36 11.54 10.00
N LEU A 84 -5.84 12.76 10.02
CA LEU A 84 -5.56 13.51 8.79
C LEU A 84 -4.58 12.74 7.89
N ALA A 85 -3.51 12.20 8.46
CA ALA A 85 -2.54 11.41 7.70
C ALA A 85 -3.16 10.16 7.04
N VAL A 86 -4.01 9.43 7.77
CA VAL A 86 -4.72 8.26 7.21
C VAL A 86 -5.64 8.66 6.04
N ILE A 87 -6.35 9.78 6.16
CA ILE A 87 -7.23 10.29 5.10
C ILE A 87 -6.42 10.67 3.84
N GLU A 88 -5.28 11.35 4.03
CA GLU A 88 -4.38 11.70 2.92
C GLU A 88 -3.86 10.46 2.20
N ASP A 89 -3.45 9.44 2.94
CA ASP A 89 -2.96 8.18 2.36
C ASP A 89 -4.06 7.43 1.62
N MET A 90 -5.28 7.39 2.16
CA MET A 90 -6.43 6.80 1.45
C MET A 90 -6.70 7.51 0.12
N GLY A 91 -6.55 8.84 0.07
CA GLY A 91 -6.72 9.62 -1.16
C GLY A 91 -5.79 9.18 -2.30
N LYS A 92 -4.58 8.70 -1.98
CA LYS A 92 -3.59 8.20 -2.95
C LYS A 92 -4.03 6.88 -3.59
N ASP A 93 -4.76 6.04 -2.86
CA ASP A 93 -5.22 4.73 -3.34
C ASP A 93 -6.51 4.81 -4.18
N ILE A 94 -7.28 5.90 -4.10
CA ILE A 94 -8.56 6.07 -4.81
C ILE A 94 -8.44 5.84 -6.33
N ARG A 95 -7.54 6.59 -7.00
CA ARG A 95 -7.38 6.51 -8.46
C ARG A 95 -6.93 5.10 -8.91
N PRO A 96 -5.88 4.50 -8.32
CA PRO A 96 -5.48 3.13 -8.63
C PRO A 96 -6.57 2.07 -8.38
N THR A 97 -7.43 2.25 -7.37
CA THR A 97 -8.55 1.35 -7.11
C THR A 97 -9.58 1.38 -8.25
N TYR A 98 -9.91 2.56 -8.77
CA TYR A 98 -10.83 2.68 -9.91
C TYR A 98 -10.26 2.10 -11.21
N SER A 99 -8.93 2.06 -11.36
CA SER A 99 -8.27 1.36 -12.48
C SER A 99 -8.09 -0.15 -12.24
N GLY A 100 -8.67 -0.72 -11.18
CA GLY A 100 -8.69 -2.17 -10.93
C GLY A 100 -7.53 -2.73 -10.11
N SER A 101 -6.73 -1.89 -9.45
CA SER A 101 -5.65 -2.35 -8.55
C SER A 101 -6.22 -3.04 -7.32
N LYS A 102 -6.04 -4.36 -7.22
CA LYS A 102 -6.48 -5.17 -6.06
C LYS A 102 -5.78 -4.74 -4.76
N SER A 103 -4.48 -4.48 -4.82
CA SER A 103 -3.69 -4.04 -3.65
C SER A 103 -4.18 -2.69 -3.12
N SER A 104 -4.37 -1.70 -4.01
CA SER A 104 -4.89 -0.38 -3.61
C SER A 104 -6.31 -0.49 -3.04
N ALA A 105 -7.16 -1.34 -3.63
CA ALA A 105 -8.50 -1.60 -3.10
C ALA A 105 -8.47 -2.19 -1.68
N GLU A 106 -7.55 -3.11 -1.39
CA GLU A 106 -7.37 -3.63 -0.02
C GLU A 106 -6.86 -2.55 0.94
N ARG A 107 -5.88 -1.76 0.54
CA ARG A 107 -5.34 -0.66 1.36
C ARG A 107 -6.42 0.37 1.67
N LEU A 108 -7.22 0.75 0.67
CA LEU A 108 -8.35 1.66 0.86
C LEU A 108 -9.38 1.10 1.84
N LYS A 109 -9.76 -0.18 1.73
CA LYS A 109 -10.67 -0.84 2.68
C LYS A 109 -10.11 -0.82 4.11
N ARG A 110 -8.83 -1.16 4.28
CA ARG A 110 -8.15 -1.13 5.59
C ARG A 110 -8.07 0.27 6.15
N GLY A 111 -7.75 1.27 5.32
CA GLY A 111 -7.72 2.68 5.67
C GLY A 111 -9.06 3.18 6.19
N ILE A 112 -10.18 2.82 5.53
CA ILE A 112 -11.54 3.20 5.98
C ILE A 112 -11.84 2.64 7.37
N VAL A 113 -11.54 1.36 7.62
CA VAL A 113 -11.77 0.73 8.93
C VAL A 113 -10.91 1.38 10.01
N HIS A 114 -9.63 1.63 9.70
CA HIS A 114 -8.70 2.27 10.63
C HIS A 114 -9.14 3.69 10.97
N ALA A 115 -9.49 4.51 9.98
CA ALA A 115 -10.01 5.85 10.17
C ALA A 115 -11.26 5.84 11.06
N ARG A 116 -12.16 4.86 10.88
CA ARG A 116 -13.37 4.74 11.73
C ARG A 116 -13.04 4.50 13.20
N ILE A 117 -12.04 3.66 13.50
CA ILE A 117 -11.59 3.42 14.88
C ILE A 117 -10.97 4.69 15.43
N LEU A 118 -10.08 5.30 14.66
CA LEU A 118 -9.33 6.48 15.07
C LEU A 118 -10.24 7.70 15.33
N VAL A 119 -11.34 7.86 14.58
CA VAL A 119 -12.37 8.87 14.86
C VAL A 119 -13.00 8.66 16.24
N ARG A 120 -13.31 7.41 16.63
CA ARG A 120 -13.85 7.13 17.96
C ARG A 120 -12.85 7.52 19.05
N GLU A 121 -11.58 7.19 18.85
CA GLU A 121 -10.51 7.58 19.77
C GLU A 121 -10.36 9.11 19.85
N CYS A 122 -10.41 9.79 18.72
CA CYS A 122 -10.29 11.24 18.64
C CYS A 122 -11.44 11.95 19.37
N LEU A 123 -12.68 11.44 19.24
CA LEU A 123 -13.82 11.97 19.98
C LEU A 123 -13.66 11.76 21.49
N MET A 124 -13.27 10.55 21.93
CA MET A 124 -13.02 10.26 23.35
C MET A 124 -11.90 11.12 23.94
N GLU A 125 -10.85 11.37 23.17
CA GLU A 125 -9.75 12.27 23.56
C GLU A 125 -10.26 13.70 23.76
N CYS A 126 -11.04 14.24 22.83
CA CYS A 126 -11.65 15.57 22.96
C CYS A 126 -12.57 15.70 24.19
N GLU A 127 -13.40 14.68 24.46
CA GLU A 127 -14.28 14.71 25.63
C GLU A 127 -13.51 14.68 26.95
N ARG A 128 -12.34 14.03 26.98
CA ARG A 128 -11.47 14.03 28.17
C ARG A 128 -10.74 15.36 28.30
N SER A 129 -10.21 15.91 27.21
CA SER A 129 -9.54 17.21 27.19
C SER A 129 -10.45 18.36 27.60
N ALA A 130 -11.76 18.29 27.31
CA ALA A 130 -12.72 19.32 27.69
C ALA A 130 -13.13 19.30 29.18
N ARG A 131 -12.75 18.26 29.93
CA ARG A 131 -13.07 18.11 31.37
C ARG A 131 -11.93 18.53 32.30
N THR A 132 -10.78 18.89 31.74
CA THR A 132 -9.60 19.41 32.44
C THR A 132 -9.48 20.90 32.19
#